data_AF-A0A187NF34-F1
#
_entry.id   AF-A0A187NF34-F1
#
_cell.length_a   1.000
_cell.length_b   1.000
_cell.length_c   1.000
_cell.angle_alpha   90.00
_cell.angle_beta   90.00
_cell.angle_gamma   90.00
#
_symmetry.space_group_name_H-M   'P 1'
#
loop_
_entity.id
_entity.type
_entity.pdbx_description
1 polymer ?
#
loop_
_entity_poly.entity_id
_entity_poly.type
_entity_poly.pdbx_seq_one_letter_code
_entity_poly.pdbx_strand_id
1 'polypeptide(L)'
;MNEFGSTYWDRLFRNWAQSRLVGTAEEVALGAALCLSDPSVSVIVVEHRDRLARFGIEHLEAALSAHGRRVIVADRGETTDDLVRDMIEVLTSMCARLYGRRGARNRAMRAVTATKHAEGVGDG
;
A
#
# COMPACT_ATOMS: atom_id res chain seq x y z
N MET A 1 -27.40 -8.26 13.45
CA MET A 1 -26.54 -7.48 14.35
C MET A 1 -25.21 -7.29 13.65
N ASN A 2 -24.99 -6.09 13.09
CA ASN A 2 -23.70 -5.50 12.66
C ASN A 2 -24.01 -4.07 12.20
N GLU A 3 -24.46 -3.21 13.12
CA GLU A 3 -24.66 -1.77 12.89
C GLU A 3 -23.36 -0.99 13.14
N PHE A 4 -22.23 -1.49 12.62
CA PHE A 4 -21.00 -0.72 12.56
C PHE A 4 -20.99 0.10 11.25
N GLY A 5 -21.66 1.25 11.27
CA GLY A 5 -21.27 2.40 10.45
C GLY A 5 -21.82 2.54 9.03
N SER A 6 -23.00 1.98 8.67
CA SER A 6 -23.52 2.15 7.30
C SER A 6 -23.66 3.63 6.89
N THR A 7 -23.97 4.53 7.82
CA THR A 7 -24.11 5.98 7.54
C THR A 7 -22.80 6.76 7.52
N TYR A 8 -21.75 6.29 8.21
CA TYR A 8 -20.43 6.92 8.19
C TYR A 8 -19.75 6.65 6.84
N TRP A 9 -19.76 5.38 6.43
CA TRP A 9 -19.19 4.92 5.18
C TRP A 9 -19.97 5.48 3.96
N ASP A 10 -21.31 5.51 4.00
CA ASP A 10 -22.12 6.10 2.90
C ASP A 10 -21.88 7.60 2.70
N ARG A 11 -21.59 8.35 3.78
CA ARG A 11 -21.40 9.81 3.73
C ARG A 11 -19.98 10.17 3.26
N LEU A 12 -18.98 9.38 3.68
CA LEU A 12 -17.62 9.44 3.14
C LEU A 12 -17.59 9.05 1.65
N PHE A 13 -18.32 8.01 1.26
CA PHE A 13 -18.42 7.50 -0.11
C PHE A 13 -19.02 8.52 -1.10
N ARG A 14 -20.14 9.17 -0.73
CA ARG A 14 -20.76 10.21 -1.57
C ARG A 14 -19.87 11.43 -1.78
N ASN A 15 -19.09 11.81 -0.77
CA ASN A 15 -18.16 12.94 -0.88
C ASN A 15 -16.91 12.58 -1.69
N TRP A 16 -16.43 11.34 -1.57
CA TRP A 16 -15.27 10.83 -2.33
C TRP A 16 -15.55 10.69 -3.82
N ALA A 17 -16.71 10.15 -4.22
CA ALA A 17 -17.08 10.00 -5.65
C ALA A 17 -17.25 11.35 -6.39
N GLN A 18 -17.44 12.46 -5.67
CA GLN A 18 -17.50 13.82 -6.23
C GLN A 18 -16.13 14.51 -6.25
N SER A 19 -15.13 14.00 -5.51
CA SER A 19 -13.82 14.63 -5.40
C SER A 19 -12.92 14.19 -6.56
N ARG A 20 -12.81 15.07 -7.56
CA ARG A 20 -11.92 14.94 -8.71
C ARG A 20 -10.49 15.36 -8.32
N LEU A 21 -9.96 14.83 -7.21
CA LEU A 21 -8.64 15.19 -6.68
C LEU A 21 -7.71 13.99 -6.62
N VAL A 22 -6.47 14.23 -7.01
CA VAL A 22 -5.41 13.26 -7.22
C VAL A 22 -4.91 12.75 -5.86
N GLY A 23 -5.45 11.59 -5.48
CA GLY A 23 -4.89 10.51 -4.66
C GLY A 23 -3.91 10.87 -3.55
N THR A 24 -4.42 11.21 -2.36
CA THR A 24 -3.65 11.03 -1.12
C THR A 24 -3.59 9.54 -0.72
N ALA A 25 -2.56 9.13 0.02
CA ALA A 25 -2.40 7.74 0.45
C ALA A 25 -3.59 7.20 1.29
N GLU A 26 -4.29 8.10 1.99
CA GLU A 26 -5.48 7.78 2.78
C GLU A 26 -6.71 7.49 1.90
N GLU A 27 -6.88 8.23 0.80
CA GLU A 27 -7.96 7.98 -0.18
C GLU A 27 -7.76 6.68 -0.95
N VAL A 28 -6.51 6.34 -1.29
CA VAL A 28 -6.17 5.05 -1.93
C VAL A 28 -6.50 3.88 -1.00
N ALA A 29 -6.16 3.99 0.28
CA ALA A 29 -6.45 2.95 1.27
C ALA A 29 -7.95 2.75 1.50
N LEU A 30 -8.73 3.84 1.59
CA LEU A 30 -10.19 3.79 1.74
C LEU A 30 -10.88 3.22 0.49
N GLY A 31 -10.46 3.64 -0.71
CA GLY A 31 -10.97 3.12 -1.97
C GLY A 31 -10.68 1.63 -2.17
N ALA A 32 -9.45 1.19 -1.88
CA ALA A 32 -9.07 -0.22 -1.95
C ALA A 32 -9.88 -1.09 -0.97
N ALA A 33 -10.03 -0.66 0.29
CA ALA A 33 -10.80 -1.40 1.29
C ALA A 33 -12.26 -1.58 0.87
N LEU A 34 -12.87 -0.54 0.29
CA LEU A 34 -14.22 -0.61 -0.24
C LEU A 34 -14.32 -1.56 -1.42
N CYS A 35 -13.45 -1.40 -2.43
CA CYS A 35 -13.44 -2.26 -3.61
C CYS A 35 -13.25 -3.73 -3.23
N LEU A 36 -12.37 -4.03 -2.28
CA LEU A 36 -12.12 -5.40 -1.85
C LEU A 36 -13.30 -6.01 -1.08
N SER A 37 -13.98 -5.20 -0.25
CA SER A 37 -15.09 -5.66 0.59
C SER A 37 -16.41 -5.82 -0.18
N ASP A 38 -16.59 -5.08 -1.27
CA ASP A 38 -17.78 -5.15 -2.12
C ASP A 38 -17.68 -6.32 -3.12
N PRO A 39 -18.53 -7.37 -3.00
CA PRO A 39 -18.53 -8.50 -3.92
C PRO A 39 -19.00 -8.15 -5.33
N SER A 40 -19.69 -7.02 -5.52
CA SER A 40 -20.18 -6.59 -6.84
C SER A 40 -19.06 -6.07 -7.75
N VAL A 41 -17.91 -5.73 -7.18
CA VAL A 41 -16.74 -5.22 -7.90
C VAL A 41 -16.01 -6.38 -8.59
N SER A 42 -16.22 -6.54 -9.89
CA SER A 42 -15.62 -7.62 -10.70
C SER A 42 -14.19 -7.32 -11.18
N VAL A 43 -13.89 -6.05 -11.45
CA VAL A 43 -12.59 -5.63 -11.99
C VAL A 43 -12.07 -4.43 -11.20
N ILE A 44 -10.84 -4.55 -10.70
CA ILE A 44 -10.12 -3.45 -10.04
C ILE A 44 -9.00 -3.02 -10.98
N VAL A 45 -9.02 -1.77 -11.43
CA VAL A 45 -7.95 -1.20 -12.27
C VAL A 45 -7.07 -0.31 -11.41
N VAL A 46 -5.77 -0.57 -11.43
CA VAL A 46 -4.78 0.23 -10.73
C VAL A 46 -3.72 0.71 -11.71
N GLU A 47 -3.20 1.90 -11.46
CA GLU A 47 -2.11 2.46 -12.27
C GLU A 47 -0.87 1.60 -12.12
N HIS A 48 -0.38 1.41 -10.89
CA HIS A 48 0.76 0.55 -10.58
C HIS A 48 0.42 -0.50 -9.52
N ARG A 49 1.22 -1.57 -9.49
CA ARG A 49 1.02 -2.71 -8.58
C ARG A 49 1.17 -2.31 -7.11
N ASP A 50 2.16 -1.48 -6.81
CA ASP A 50 2.50 -0.96 -5.49
C ASP A 50 1.40 -0.05 -4.89
N ARG A 51 0.63 0.63 -5.74
CA ARG A 51 -0.53 1.43 -5.30
C ARG A 51 -1.63 0.58 -4.67
N LEU A 52 -1.79 -0.67 -5.10
CA LEU A 52 -2.76 -1.59 -4.52
C LEU A 52 -2.20 -2.26 -3.26
N ALA A 53 -0.98 -2.79 -3.36
CA ALA A 53 -0.25 -3.31 -2.22
C ALA A 53 1.24 -3.45 -2.57
N ARG A 54 2.11 -2.93 -1.69
CA ARG A 54 3.58 -3.10 -1.79
C ARG A 54 4.04 -4.53 -1.60
N PHE A 55 3.35 -5.29 -0.75
CA PHE A 55 3.65 -6.70 -0.49
C PHE A 55 2.37 -7.52 -0.51
N GLY A 56 2.47 -8.79 -0.89
CA GLY A 56 1.35 -9.73 -0.79
C GLY A 56 0.27 -9.54 -1.87
N ILE A 57 0.51 -8.73 -2.89
CA ILE A 57 -0.42 -8.55 -4.01
C ILE A 57 -0.74 -9.85 -4.74
N GLU A 58 0.19 -10.81 -4.81
CA GLU A 58 -0.08 -12.14 -5.39
C GLU A 58 -1.14 -12.90 -4.60
N HIS A 59 -1.13 -12.76 -3.27
CA HIS A 59 -2.14 -13.37 -2.41
C HIS A 59 -3.49 -12.66 -2.59
N LEU A 60 -3.48 -11.34 -2.77
CA LEU A 60 -4.67 -10.55 -3.07
C LEU A 60 -5.27 -10.93 -4.42
N GLU A 61 -4.46 -11.04 -5.46
CA GLU A 61 -4.87 -11.48 -6.80
C GLU A 61 -5.41 -12.90 -6.78
N ALA A 62 -4.77 -13.81 -6.05
CA ALA A 62 -5.24 -15.18 -5.89
C ALA A 62 -6.60 -15.23 -5.17
N ALA A 63 -6.77 -14.45 -4.08
CA ALA A 63 -8.03 -14.36 -3.37
C ALA A 63 -9.15 -13.77 -4.24
N LEU A 64 -8.86 -12.71 -4.99
CA LEU A 64 -9.82 -12.11 -5.92
C LEU A 64 -10.18 -13.08 -7.05
N SER A 65 -9.20 -13.79 -7.60
CA SER A 65 -9.39 -14.78 -8.67
C SER A 65 -10.28 -15.94 -8.22
N ALA A 66 -10.16 -16.39 -6.96
CA ALA A 66 -11.04 -17.41 -6.38
C ALA A 66 -12.51 -16.96 -6.34
N HIS A 67 -12.77 -15.66 -6.33
CA HIS A 67 -14.10 -15.06 -6.40
C HIS A 67 -14.50 -14.62 -7.82
N GLY A 68 -13.73 -14.99 -8.85
CA GLY A 68 -13.99 -14.58 -10.24
C GLY A 68 -13.72 -13.10 -10.51
N ARG A 69 -12.94 -12.44 -9.64
CA ARG A 69 -12.59 -11.03 -9.71
C ARG A 69 -11.15 -10.90 -10.18
N ARG A 70 -10.80 -9.79 -10.83
CA ARG A 70 -9.45 -9.59 -11.37
C ARG A 70 -8.91 -8.18 -11.16
N VAL A 71 -7.60 -8.08 -11.01
CA VAL A 71 -6.86 -6.82 -10.95
C VAL A 71 -6.21 -6.57 -12.32
N ILE A 72 -6.31 -5.35 -12.83
CA ILE A 72 -5.63 -4.90 -14.05
C ILE A 72 -4.66 -3.79 -13.66
N VAL A 73 -3.39 -3.95 -14.00
CA VAL A 73 -2.33 -2.95 -13.77
C VAL A 73 -2.06 -2.22 -15.09
N ALA A 74 -2.23 -0.90 -15.12
CA ALA A 74 -2.10 -0.09 -16.32
C ALA A 74 -0.63 0.22 -16.67
N ASP A 75 0.23 0.39 -15.67
CA ASP A 75 1.65 0.68 -15.79
C ASP A 75 2.46 -0.18 -14.80
N ARG A 76 3.54 -0.78 -15.30
CA ARG A 76 4.43 -1.66 -14.53
C ARG A 76 5.67 -0.94 -13.99
N GLY A 77 5.84 0.34 -14.30
CA GLY A 77 6.96 1.14 -13.79
C GLY A 77 6.81 1.42 -12.30
N GLU A 78 7.87 1.21 -11.54
CA GLU A 78 7.98 1.63 -10.13
C GLU A 78 9.23 2.51 -10.03
N THR A 79 9.16 3.65 -9.35
CA THR A 79 10.32 4.55 -9.25
C THR A 79 11.22 4.12 -8.09
N THR A 80 12.54 4.23 -8.23
CA THR A 80 13.49 3.86 -7.16
C THR A 80 13.26 4.65 -5.87
N ASP A 81 12.79 5.89 -5.94
CA ASP A 81 12.46 6.70 -4.75
C ASP A 81 11.23 6.16 -4.00
N ASP A 82 10.25 5.66 -4.76
CA ASP A 82 9.20 4.69 -4.43
C ASP A 82 9.67 3.69 -3.37
N LEU A 83 10.48 2.76 -3.86
CA LEU A 83 11.01 1.63 -3.11
C LEU A 83 11.82 2.02 -1.87
N VAL A 84 12.60 3.11 -1.95
CA VAL A 84 13.39 3.60 -0.81
C VAL A 84 12.48 4.07 0.32
N ARG A 85 11.42 4.82 -0.03
CA ARG A 85 10.44 5.29 0.95
C ARG A 85 9.74 4.13 1.64
N ASP A 86 9.41 3.09 0.88
CA ASP A 86 8.71 1.90 1.35
C ASP A 86 9.53 1.14 2.36
N MET A 87 10.80 0.92 2.04
CA MET A 87 11.77 0.28 2.91
C MET A 87 11.91 1.04 4.23
N ILE A 88 11.93 2.38 4.20
CA ILE A 88 11.98 3.20 5.42
C ILE A 88 10.72 2.98 6.26
N GLU A 89 9.53 2.93 5.67
CA GLU A 89 8.26 2.73 6.39
C GLU A 89 8.18 1.34 7.03
N VAL A 90 8.52 0.28 6.29
CA VAL A 90 8.58 -1.10 6.80
C VAL A 90 9.57 -1.21 7.95
N LEU A 91 10.81 -0.74 7.75
CA LEU A 91 11.84 -0.79 8.79
C LEU A 91 11.48 0.08 9.99
N THR A 92 10.77 1.20 9.80
CA THR A 92 10.28 2.02 10.90
C THR A 92 9.26 1.26 11.74
N SER A 93 8.32 0.55 11.10
CA SER A 93 7.34 -0.30 11.80
C SER A 93 8.03 -1.43 12.57
N MET A 94 8.98 -2.13 11.94
CA MET A 94 9.77 -3.18 12.59
C MET A 94 10.58 -2.63 13.77
N CYS A 95 11.31 -1.53 13.59
CA CYS A 95 12.08 -0.89 14.67
C CYS A 95 11.19 -0.43 15.82
N ALA A 96 9.99 0.09 15.53
CA ALA A 96 9.05 0.51 16.55
C ALA A 96 8.54 -0.67 17.40
N ARG A 97 8.34 -1.84 16.77
CA ARG A 97 7.92 -3.07 17.44
C ARG A 97 9.05 -3.71 18.25
N LEU A 98 10.26 -3.75 17.70
CA LEU A 98 11.42 -4.40 18.34
C LEU A 98 12.04 -3.54 19.45
N TYR A 99 12.07 -2.22 19.27
CA TYR A 99 12.89 -1.35 20.11
C TYR A 99 12.17 -0.09 20.60
N GLY A 100 10.84 -0.06 20.47
CA GLY A 100 10.02 1.08 20.84
C GLY A 100 10.01 2.19 19.80
N ARG A 101 8.96 3.02 19.86
CA ARG A 101 8.67 4.07 18.87
C ARG A 101 9.76 5.16 18.82
N ARG A 102 10.43 5.45 19.94
CA ARG A 102 11.42 6.52 20.02
C ARG A 102 12.64 6.19 19.15
N GLY A 103 12.91 7.02 18.16
CA GLY A 103 14.04 6.85 17.25
C GLY A 103 13.91 5.69 16.26
N ALA A 104 12.72 5.08 16.10
CA ALA A 104 12.50 4.00 15.14
C ALA A 104 12.77 4.46 13.69
N ARG A 105 12.27 5.64 13.31
CA ARG A 105 12.50 6.24 11.99
C ARG A 105 13.99 6.51 11.73
N ASN A 106 14.70 7.06 12.71
CA ASN A 106 16.14 7.33 12.59
C ASN A 106 16.94 6.03 12.40
N ARG A 107 16.54 4.96 13.07
CA ARG A 107 17.14 3.63 12.90
C ARG A 107 16.88 3.07 11.50
N ALA A 108 15.64 3.13 11.03
CA ALA A 108 15.28 2.72 9.68
C ALA A 108 16.07 3.50 8.61
N MET A 109 16.17 4.82 8.76
CA MET A 109 16.92 5.66 7.83
C MET A 109 18.40 5.28 7.77
N ARG A 110 19.04 5.09 8.92
CA ARG A 110 20.45 4.64 8.97
C ARG A 110 20.66 3.29 8.31
N ALA A 111 19.74 2.35 8.51
CA ALA A 111 19.80 1.03 7.89
C ALA A 111 19.74 1.12 6.36
N VAL A 112 18.80 1.91 5.82
CA VAL A 112 18.67 2.12 4.36
C VAL A 112 19.85 2.90 3.78
N THR A 113 20.41 3.87 4.51
CA THR A 113 21.61 4.58 4.05
C THR A 113 22.81 3.62 4.01
N ALA A 114 22.97 2.74 4.99
CA ALA A 114 24.08 1.79 5.03
C ALA A 114 24.06 0.80 3.84
N THR A 115 22.88 0.37 3.37
CA THR A 115 22.77 -0.54 2.22
C THR A 115 23.17 0.12 0.90
N LYS A 116 22.97 1.44 0.76
CA LYS A 116 23.39 2.19 -0.44
C LYS A 116 24.91 2.31 -0.60
N HIS A 117 25.68 2.14 0.49
CA HIS A 117 27.14 2.19 0.47
C HIS A 117 27.80 0.82 0.31
N ALA A 118 27.02 -0.28 0.34
CA ALA A 118 27.54 -1.65 0.30
C ALA A 118 27.78 -2.18 -1.13
N GLU A 119 27.32 -1.47 -2.18
CA GLU A 119 27.52 -1.87 -3.59
C GLU A 119 28.96 -1.61 -4.10
N GLY A 120 29.89 -1.24 -3.21
CA GLY A 120 31.28 -0.90 -3.55
C GLY A 120 32.36 -1.85 -3.02
N VAL A 121 32.04 -3.08 -2.61
CA VAL A 121 33.08 -4.07 -2.24
C VAL A 121 32.77 -5.44 -2.83
N GLY A 122 33.19 -5.59 -4.08
CA GLY A 122 33.36 -6.87 -4.75
C GLY A 122 34.44 -6.72 -5.81
N ASP A 123 35.70 -6.91 -5.42
CA ASP A 123 36.66 -7.83 -6.05
C ASP A 123 38.07 -7.63 -5.44
N GLY A 124 38.75 -8.74 -5.18
CA GLY A 124 40.04 -8.85 -4.50
C GLY A 124 40.21 -10.20 -3.82
#